data_AF-A0A0Q7DNW0-F1
#
_entry.id   AF-A0A0Q7DNW0-F1
#
_cell.length_a   1.000
_cell.length_b   1.000
_cell.length_c   1.000
_cell.angle_alpha   90.00
_cell.angle_beta   90.00
_cell.angle_gamma   90.00
#
_symmetry.space_group_name_H-M   'P 1'
#
loop_
_entity.id
_entity.type
_entity.pdbx_description
1 polymer ?
#
loop_
_entity_poly.entity_id
_entity_poly.type
_entity_poly.pdbx_seq_one_letter_code
_entity_poly.pdbx_strand_id
1 'polypeptide(L)'
;MKTTFDLSPRWSTAWSGADIVVRRNSSEVDRLHTPDIRRIVFVQAADAQGAADPSFALVELEAEFVVFPTETGFAGRVHFERQAFWAAKACTYWTNTVTARLPAHCLRRRGFLLAQRGPRFGRVPRADLDALVDQWLIEGPCSWDERRWQRFERSVPFAHIDTRRDTTPSRLQEPQQR
;
A
#
# COMPACT_ATOMS: atom_id res chain seq x y z
N MET A 1 35.90 -17.09 7.09
CA MET A 1 34.71 -16.24 6.88
C MET A 1 33.49 -17.05 7.26
N LYS A 2 32.73 -16.65 8.29
CA LYS A 2 31.52 -17.33 8.74
C LYS A 2 30.35 -16.84 7.87
N THR A 3 29.88 -17.67 6.95
CA THR A 3 28.62 -17.45 6.25
C THR A 3 27.51 -17.70 7.25
N THR A 4 27.05 -16.65 7.92
CA THR A 4 25.81 -16.72 8.70
C THR A 4 24.68 -16.91 7.70
N PHE A 5 24.25 -18.16 7.49
CA PHE A 5 23.01 -18.43 6.79
C PHE A 5 21.89 -17.80 7.60
N ASP A 6 21.24 -16.78 7.05
CA ASP A 6 19.99 -16.29 7.60
C ASP A 6 18.96 -17.43 7.45
N LEU A 7 18.74 -18.16 8.55
CA LEU A 7 17.77 -19.25 8.66
C LEU A 7 16.32 -18.74 8.75
N SER A 8 16.11 -17.43 8.62
CA SER A 8 14.77 -16.86 8.56
C SER A 8 14.01 -17.45 7.38
N PRO A 9 12.74 -17.88 7.57
CA PRO A 9 11.97 -18.47 6.50
C PRO A 9 11.85 -17.49 5.33
N ARG A 10 12.36 -17.89 4.17
CA ARG A 10 12.38 -17.05 2.97
C ARG A 10 11.05 -17.16 2.27
N TRP A 11 10.25 -16.11 2.38
CA TRP A 11 9.01 -15.98 1.64
C TRP A 11 9.27 -15.49 0.22
N SER A 12 8.42 -15.90 -0.71
CA SER A 12 8.34 -15.30 -2.04
C SER A 12 6.98 -15.54 -2.67
N THR A 13 6.59 -14.68 -3.59
CA THR A 13 5.44 -14.87 -4.47
C THR A 13 5.91 -14.84 -5.92
N ALA A 14 5.24 -15.53 -6.83
CA ALA A 14 5.57 -15.48 -8.26
C ALA A 14 4.33 -15.79 -9.12
N TRP A 15 4.27 -15.22 -10.31
CA TRP A 15 3.25 -15.59 -11.29
C TRP A 15 3.47 -17.01 -11.83
N SER A 16 2.37 -17.72 -12.04
CA SER A 16 2.31 -19.00 -12.74
C SER A 16 1.03 -19.03 -13.58
N GLY A 17 1.13 -18.71 -14.88
CA GLY A 17 -0.07 -18.57 -15.71
C GLY A 17 -0.95 -17.43 -15.20
N ALA A 18 -2.21 -17.72 -14.87
CA ALA A 18 -3.17 -16.77 -14.28
C ALA A 18 -3.14 -16.73 -12.73
N ASP A 19 -2.19 -17.44 -12.11
CA ASP A 19 -2.14 -17.55 -10.66
C ASP A 19 -0.94 -16.79 -10.07
N ILE A 20 -1.05 -16.40 -8.80
CA ILE A 20 0.07 -16.05 -7.95
C ILE A 20 0.34 -17.21 -6.99
N VAL A 21 1.53 -17.78 -7.09
CA VAL A 21 2.02 -18.85 -6.21
C VAL A 21 2.77 -18.25 -5.04
N VAL A 22 2.40 -18.63 -3.83
CA VAL A 22 3.06 -18.24 -2.58
C VAL A 22 3.98 -19.36 -2.14
N ARG A 23 5.24 -19.03 -1.87
CA ARG A 23 6.26 -19.96 -1.44
C ARG A 23 6.87 -19.56 -0.10
N ARG A 24 7.22 -20.57 0.68
CA ARG A 24 8.03 -20.44 1.90
C ARG A 24 9.15 -21.47 1.84
N ASN A 25 10.40 -21.01 1.92
CA ASN A 25 11.58 -21.87 1.76
C ASN A 25 11.52 -22.68 0.46
N SER A 26 11.13 -22.02 -0.65
CA SER A 26 10.97 -22.61 -1.99
C SER A 26 9.82 -23.62 -2.15
N SER A 27 9.16 -24.04 -1.08
CA SER A 27 7.95 -24.87 -1.15
C SER A 27 6.71 -24.02 -1.40
N GLU A 28 5.85 -24.45 -2.32
CA GLU A 28 4.52 -23.84 -2.53
C GLU A 28 3.64 -24.11 -1.30
N VAL A 29 3.14 -23.04 -0.70
CA VAL A 29 2.29 -23.10 0.50
C VAL A 29 0.89 -22.57 0.25
N ASP A 30 0.69 -21.81 -0.83
CA ASP A 30 -0.61 -21.35 -1.28
C ASP A 30 -0.56 -20.93 -2.76
N ARG A 31 -1.72 -20.81 -3.38
CA ARG A 31 -1.91 -20.36 -4.75
C ARG A 31 -3.22 -19.58 -4.87
N LEU A 32 -3.15 -18.41 -5.47
CA LEU A 32 -4.30 -17.54 -5.69
C LEU A 32 -4.56 -17.43 -7.19
N HIS A 33 -5.76 -17.82 -7.62
CA HIS A 33 -6.23 -17.54 -8.97
C HIS A 33 -6.57 -16.05 -9.07
N THR A 34 -5.81 -15.27 -9.86
CA THR A 34 -5.95 -13.81 -9.83
C THR A 34 -7.25 -13.28 -10.45
N PRO A 35 -7.89 -13.95 -11.43
CA PRO A 35 -9.23 -13.57 -11.87
C PRO A 35 -10.27 -13.57 -10.75
N ASP A 36 -10.16 -14.45 -9.75
CA ASP A 36 -11.12 -14.58 -8.65
C ASP A 36 -10.97 -13.50 -7.56
N ILE A 37 -9.89 -12.72 -7.62
CA ILE A 37 -9.66 -11.64 -6.66
C ILE A 37 -10.74 -10.57 -6.84
N ARG A 38 -11.50 -10.29 -5.80
CA ARG A 38 -12.53 -9.24 -5.80
C ARG A 38 -11.91 -7.88 -5.48
N ARG A 39 -11.03 -7.85 -4.49
CA ARG A 39 -10.45 -6.63 -3.95
C ARG A 39 -9.07 -6.91 -3.35
N ILE A 40 -8.16 -5.97 -3.51
CA ILE A 40 -6.85 -5.94 -2.84
C ILE A 40 -6.79 -4.64 -2.06
N VAL A 41 -6.68 -4.72 -0.73
CA VAL A 41 -6.53 -3.56 0.14
C VAL A 41 -5.10 -3.52 0.68
N PHE A 42 -4.33 -2.51 0.29
CA PHE A 42 -3.01 -2.24 0.84
C PHE A 42 -3.12 -1.40 2.10
N VAL A 43 -2.60 -1.93 3.21
CA VAL A 43 -2.63 -1.25 4.51
C VAL A 43 -1.27 -0.64 4.78
N GLN A 44 -1.20 0.69 4.81
CA GLN A 44 0.02 1.45 5.04
C GLN A 44 0.15 1.85 6.51
N ALA A 45 1.39 1.97 7.02
CA ALA A 45 1.58 2.56 8.34
C ALA A 45 1.03 4.01 8.36
N ALA A 46 0.44 4.42 9.48
CA ALA A 46 -0.22 5.73 9.60
C ALA A 46 0.72 6.92 9.32
N ASP A 47 1.98 6.76 9.69
CA ASP A 47 3.07 7.71 9.52
C ASP A 47 3.88 7.48 8.25
N ALA A 48 3.52 6.49 7.42
CA ALA A 48 4.23 6.26 6.17
C ALA A 48 4.04 7.43 5.21
N GLN A 49 5.04 8.32 5.12
CA GLN A 49 5.10 9.27 4.01
C GLN A 49 5.52 8.54 2.73
N GLY A 50 4.70 8.62 1.69
CA GLY A 50 5.13 8.24 0.33
C GLY A 50 5.05 6.74 0.00
N ALA A 51 5.98 6.28 -0.83
CA ALA A 51 6.00 4.97 -1.51
C ALA A 51 6.47 3.80 -0.61
N ALA A 52 6.29 3.92 0.71
CA ALA A 52 6.66 2.87 1.65
C ALA A 52 5.87 1.59 1.37
N ASP A 53 6.54 0.45 1.56
CA ASP A 53 5.89 -0.84 1.45
C ASP A 53 4.69 -0.93 2.41
N PRO A 54 3.57 -1.50 1.97
CA PRO A 54 2.42 -1.70 2.84
C PRO A 54 2.82 -2.62 4.01
N SER A 55 2.29 -2.35 5.20
CA SER A 55 2.44 -3.22 6.37
C SER A 55 1.88 -4.62 6.11
N PHE A 56 0.80 -4.70 5.34
CA PHE A 56 0.29 -5.93 4.72
C PHE A 56 -0.67 -5.59 3.59
N ALA A 57 -0.97 -6.58 2.75
CA ALA A 57 -2.10 -6.55 1.84
C ALA A 57 -3.18 -7.52 2.33
N LEU A 58 -4.44 -7.11 2.20
CA LEU A 58 -5.60 -7.98 2.38
C LEU A 58 -6.21 -8.26 1.01
N VAL A 59 -6.29 -9.53 0.61
CA VAL A 59 -6.89 -9.94 -0.66
C VAL A 59 -8.23 -10.57 -0.36
N GLU A 60 -9.28 -10.07 -0.99
CA GLU A 60 -10.64 -10.58 -0.86
C GLU A 60 -10.96 -11.52 -2.02
N LEU A 61 -11.43 -12.72 -1.67
CA LEU A 61 -11.99 -13.73 -2.57
C LEU A 61 -13.49 -13.90 -2.26
N GLU A 62 -14.15 -14.82 -2.95
CA GLU A 62 -15.57 -15.14 -2.75
C GLU A 62 -15.89 -15.47 -1.27
N ALA A 63 -15.23 -16.49 -0.74
CA ALA A 63 -15.56 -17.11 0.56
C ALA A 63 -14.58 -16.73 1.68
N GLU A 64 -13.49 -16.04 1.37
CA GLU A 64 -12.38 -15.81 2.30
C GLU A 64 -11.57 -14.58 1.95
N PHE A 65 -10.76 -14.17 2.92
CA PHE A 65 -9.69 -13.22 2.73
C PHE A 65 -8.33 -13.91 2.86
N VAL A 66 -7.32 -13.35 2.22
CA VAL A 66 -5.92 -13.77 2.37
C VAL A 66 -5.10 -12.59 2.85
N VAL A 67 -4.44 -12.77 3.99
CA VAL A 67 -3.53 -11.77 4.55
C VAL A 67 -2.13 -12.02 4.00
N PHE A 68 -1.53 -10.98 3.40
CA PHE A 68 -0.17 -10.98 2.88
C PHE A 68 0.72 -10.00 3.64
N PRO A 69 1.56 -10.48 4.58
CA PRO A 69 2.60 -9.66 5.18
C PRO A 69 3.59 -9.13 4.14
N THR A 70 4.24 -8.00 4.44
CA THR A 70 5.21 -7.36 3.55
C THR A 70 6.29 -8.32 3.03
N GLU A 71 6.79 -9.21 3.88
CA GLU A 71 7.87 -10.15 3.53
C GLU A 71 7.49 -11.16 2.42
N THR A 72 6.21 -11.33 2.11
CA THR A 72 5.75 -12.19 1.02
C THR A 72 6.06 -11.64 -0.38
N GLY A 73 6.30 -10.32 -0.48
CA GLY A 73 6.54 -9.63 -1.75
C GLY A 73 5.29 -9.49 -2.64
N PHE A 74 4.10 -9.83 -2.13
CA PHE A 74 2.85 -9.76 -2.91
C PHE A 74 2.59 -8.37 -3.49
N ALA A 75 2.81 -7.31 -2.70
CA ALA A 75 2.64 -5.93 -3.17
C ALA A 75 3.47 -5.61 -4.42
N GLY A 76 4.70 -6.14 -4.50
CA GLY A 76 5.54 -5.97 -5.68
C GLY A 76 4.95 -6.62 -6.93
N ARG A 77 4.26 -7.76 -6.79
CA ARG A 77 3.57 -8.46 -7.90
C ARG A 77 2.38 -7.68 -8.44
N VAL A 78 1.75 -6.86 -7.59
CA VAL A 78 0.62 -6.02 -7.97
C VAL A 78 1.10 -4.69 -8.56
N HIS A 79 2.12 -4.07 -7.97
CA HIS A 79 2.59 -2.75 -8.40
C HIS A 79 3.46 -2.78 -9.66
N PHE A 80 4.30 -3.79 -9.82
CA PHE A 80 5.37 -3.77 -10.83
C PHE A 80 5.23 -4.82 -11.92
N GLU A 81 4.34 -5.80 -11.75
CA GLU A 81 4.15 -6.87 -12.72
C GLU A 81 2.73 -6.86 -13.28
N ARG A 82 2.62 -7.12 -14.59
CA ARG A 82 1.34 -7.21 -15.30
C ARG A 82 0.41 -6.02 -15.02
N GLN A 83 0.95 -4.81 -15.04
CA GLN A 83 0.22 -3.58 -14.72
C GLN A 83 -1.06 -3.41 -15.54
N ALA A 84 -1.05 -3.75 -16.83
CA ALA A 84 -2.24 -3.70 -17.68
C ALA A 84 -3.39 -4.59 -17.16
N PHE A 85 -3.07 -5.77 -16.62
CA PHE A 85 -4.07 -6.65 -16.00
C PHE A 85 -4.66 -6.02 -14.74
N TRP A 86 -3.83 -5.51 -13.83
CA TRP A 86 -4.30 -4.91 -12.58
C TRP A 86 -5.07 -3.59 -12.80
N ALA A 87 -4.63 -2.79 -13.77
CA ALA A 87 -5.33 -1.57 -14.18
C ALA A 87 -6.71 -1.91 -14.76
N ALA A 88 -6.79 -2.89 -15.68
CA ALA A 88 -8.06 -3.32 -16.26
C ALA A 88 -9.01 -3.94 -15.22
N LYS A 89 -8.48 -4.68 -14.26
CA LYS A 89 -9.28 -5.30 -13.18
C LYS A 89 -9.78 -4.28 -12.16
N ALA A 90 -9.12 -3.11 -12.04
CA ALA A 90 -9.52 -1.99 -11.19
C ALA A 90 -9.90 -2.40 -9.75
N CYS A 91 -9.12 -3.30 -9.14
CA CYS A 91 -9.45 -3.91 -7.84
C CYS A 91 -8.47 -3.56 -6.71
N THR A 92 -7.66 -2.51 -6.87
CA THR A 92 -6.64 -2.11 -5.88
C THR A 92 -7.11 -0.91 -5.06
N TYR A 93 -7.04 -1.05 -3.74
CA TYR A 93 -7.54 -0.09 -2.76
C TYR A 93 -6.52 0.10 -1.65
N TRP A 94 -6.72 1.13 -0.83
CA TRP A 94 -5.74 1.57 0.14
C TRP A 94 -6.40 2.00 1.45
N THR A 95 -5.71 1.79 2.56
CA THR A 95 -6.09 2.27 3.88
C THR A 95 -4.84 2.38 4.76
N ASN A 96 -4.99 2.72 6.04
CA ASN A 96 -3.89 2.84 6.98
C ASN A 96 -4.08 1.96 8.23
N THR A 97 -2.99 1.75 8.97
CA THR A 97 -2.98 0.92 10.19
C THR A 97 -3.78 1.49 11.36
N VAL A 98 -4.23 2.76 11.30
CA VAL A 98 -5.10 3.34 12.34
C VAL A 98 -6.46 2.67 12.30
N THR A 99 -7.03 2.57 11.10
CA THR A 99 -8.36 2.00 10.84
C THR A 99 -8.31 0.49 10.62
N ALA A 100 -7.27 -0.01 9.93
CA ALA A 100 -7.19 -1.41 9.54
C ALA A 100 -6.50 -2.31 10.58
N ARG A 101 -7.19 -2.58 11.68
CA ARG A 101 -6.73 -3.48 12.75
C ARG A 101 -7.08 -4.93 12.42
N LEU A 102 -6.12 -5.85 12.47
CA LEU A 102 -6.38 -7.28 12.28
C LEU A 102 -6.73 -7.99 13.61
N PRO A 103 -7.57 -9.05 13.56
CA PRO A 103 -7.80 -9.94 14.70
C PRO A 103 -6.51 -10.61 15.20
N ALA A 104 -6.49 -10.98 16.48
CA ALA A 104 -5.29 -11.54 17.12
C ALA A 104 -4.77 -12.83 16.45
N HIS A 105 -5.65 -13.65 15.86
CA HIS A 105 -5.26 -14.89 15.18
C HIS A 105 -4.55 -14.64 13.83
N CYS A 106 -4.78 -13.48 13.21
CA CYS A 106 -4.08 -13.02 12.01
C CYS A 106 -2.72 -12.39 12.33
N LEU A 107 -2.33 -12.33 13.60
CA LEU A 107 -1.09 -11.71 14.05
C LEU A 107 -0.09 -12.75 14.54
N ARG A 108 1.18 -12.57 14.21
CA ARG A 108 2.30 -13.33 14.73
C ARG A 108 3.04 -12.51 15.78
N ARG A 109 3.41 -13.15 16.90
CA ARG A 109 4.44 -12.62 17.80
C ARG A 109 5.82 -12.79 17.17
N ARG A 110 6.56 -11.69 16.97
CA ARG A 110 8.03 -11.73 16.89
C ARG A 110 8.57 -11.76 18.33
N GLY A 111 9.70 -12.42 18.60
CA GLY A 111 10.55 -12.25 19.80
C GLY A 111 9.94 -12.39 21.23
N PHE A 112 10.80 -12.20 22.24
CA PHE A 112 10.43 -12.21 23.67
C PHE A 112 9.64 -10.95 24.05
N LEU A 113 8.57 -11.17 24.82
CA LEU A 113 7.66 -10.31 25.63
C LEU A 113 7.29 -8.86 25.20
N LEU A 114 8.03 -8.16 24.34
CA LEU A 114 7.77 -6.78 23.90
C LEU A 114 7.72 -6.59 22.38
N ALA A 115 7.87 -7.64 21.57
CA ALA A 115 7.88 -7.40 20.13
C ALA A 115 6.49 -7.13 19.55
N GLN A 116 6.47 -6.18 18.62
CA GLN A 116 5.32 -5.81 17.80
C GLN A 116 4.70 -7.06 17.17
N ARG A 117 3.38 -7.21 17.37
CA ARG A 117 2.57 -8.22 16.69
C ARG A 117 2.45 -7.81 15.22
N GLY A 118 3.05 -8.59 14.33
CA GLY A 118 3.01 -8.34 12.89
C GLY A 118 1.92 -9.17 12.22
N PRO A 119 1.41 -8.74 11.05
CA PRO A 119 0.54 -9.57 10.22
C PRO A 119 1.17 -10.94 9.95
N ARG A 120 0.34 -11.98 9.91
CA ARG A 120 0.72 -13.34 9.57
C ARG A 120 0.11 -13.71 8.23
N PHE A 121 0.87 -14.39 7.38
CA PHE A 121 0.33 -14.98 6.16
C PHE A 121 -0.70 -16.05 6.50
N GLY A 122 -1.87 -15.98 5.86
CA GLY A 122 -2.90 -17.00 5.98
C GLY A 122 -4.21 -16.62 5.33
N ARG A 123 -5.00 -17.66 5.03
CA ARG A 123 -6.40 -17.58 4.65
C ARG A 123 -7.26 -17.42 5.90
N VAL A 124 -8.29 -16.60 5.80
CA VAL A 124 -9.21 -16.25 6.88
C VAL A 124 -10.63 -16.29 6.33
N PRO A 125 -11.56 -17.07 6.91
CA PRO A 125 -12.95 -17.10 6.47
C PRO A 125 -13.56 -15.70 6.36
N ARG A 126 -14.39 -15.48 5.34
CA ARG A 126 -15.02 -14.16 5.14
C ARG A 126 -15.80 -13.70 6.36
N ALA A 127 -16.53 -14.62 7.00
CA ALA A 127 -17.31 -14.36 8.21
C ALA A 127 -16.48 -13.75 9.37
N ASP A 128 -15.17 -14.02 9.42
CA ASP A 128 -14.30 -13.55 10.50
C ASP A 128 -13.81 -12.11 10.27
N LEU A 129 -13.86 -11.61 9.04
CA LEU A 129 -13.29 -10.30 8.67
C LEU A 129 -14.27 -9.33 8.02
N ASP A 130 -15.39 -9.77 7.42
CA ASP A 130 -16.29 -8.90 6.64
C ASP A 130 -16.74 -7.68 7.45
N ALA A 131 -17.35 -7.93 8.62
CA ALA A 131 -17.84 -6.86 9.48
C ALA A 131 -16.75 -5.89 9.97
N LEU A 132 -15.51 -6.36 10.05
CA LEU A 132 -14.36 -5.56 10.47
C LEU A 132 -13.84 -4.72 9.30
N VAL A 133 -13.74 -5.31 8.10
CA VAL A 133 -13.29 -4.63 6.89
C VAL A 133 -14.28 -3.56 6.44
N ASP A 134 -15.59 -3.77 6.66
CA ASP A 134 -16.65 -2.79 6.37
C ASP A 134 -16.49 -1.48 7.17
N GLN A 135 -15.79 -1.53 8.31
CA GLN A 135 -15.52 -0.35 9.14
C GLN A 135 -14.24 0.39 8.73
N TRP A 136 -13.46 -0.16 7.80
CA TRP A 136 -12.21 0.47 7.39
C TRP A 136 -12.48 1.65 6.47
N LEU A 137 -11.74 2.75 6.68
CA LEU A 137 -11.71 3.86 5.74
C LEU A 137 -10.85 3.46 4.54
N ILE A 138 -11.50 2.98 3.47
CA ILE A 138 -10.85 2.48 2.26
C ILE A 138 -10.97 3.52 1.15
N GLU A 139 -9.85 3.82 0.50
CA GLU A 139 -9.74 4.68 -0.66
C GLU A 139 -9.51 3.84 -1.93
N GLY A 140 -10.11 4.25 -3.05
CA GLY A 140 -9.96 3.59 -4.36
C GLY A 140 -11.30 3.18 -4.98
N PRO A 141 -11.28 2.37 -6.06
CA PRO A 141 -10.11 1.72 -6.62
C PRO A 141 -9.16 2.71 -7.32
N CYS A 142 -7.85 2.55 -7.13
CA CYS A 142 -6.85 3.29 -7.90
C CYS A 142 -5.56 2.47 -8.02
N SER A 143 -4.93 2.55 -9.19
CA SER A 143 -3.65 1.91 -9.42
C SER A 143 -2.55 2.57 -8.59
N TRP A 144 -1.43 1.86 -8.41
CA TRP A 144 -0.27 2.41 -7.72
C TRP A 144 0.26 3.68 -8.41
N ASP A 145 0.27 3.69 -9.75
CA ASP A 145 0.75 4.82 -10.54
C ASP A 145 -0.17 6.04 -10.40
N GLU A 146 -1.50 5.85 -10.48
CA GLU A 146 -2.49 6.90 -10.23
C GLU A 146 -2.33 7.51 -8.83
N ARG A 147 -2.20 6.68 -7.79
CA ARG A 147 -2.00 7.15 -6.41
C ARG A 147 -0.67 7.87 -6.25
N ARG A 148 0.38 7.45 -6.96
CA ARG A 148 1.66 8.18 -7.01
C ARG A 148 1.47 9.55 -7.66
N TRP A 149 0.70 9.63 -8.74
CA TRP A 149 0.45 10.87 -9.46
C TRP A 149 -0.40 11.86 -8.65
N GLN A 150 -1.52 11.42 -8.08
CA GLN A 150 -2.36 12.23 -7.18
C GLN A 150 -1.57 12.80 -6.01
N ARG A 151 -0.53 12.09 -5.55
CA ARG A 151 0.38 12.62 -4.53
C ARG A 151 1.23 13.75 -5.07
N PHE A 152 1.86 13.59 -6.23
CA PHE A 152 2.61 14.69 -6.85
C PHE A 152 1.74 15.94 -7.03
N GLU A 153 0.49 15.76 -7.46
CA GLU A 153 -0.49 16.85 -7.60
C GLU A 153 -0.90 17.48 -6.27
N ARG A 154 -0.95 16.71 -5.17
CA ARG A 154 -1.24 17.23 -3.82
C ARG A 154 -0.02 17.85 -3.15
N SER A 155 1.17 17.40 -3.50
CA SER A 155 2.43 17.82 -2.91
C SER A 155 3.09 18.96 -3.67
N VAL A 156 2.32 19.87 -4.29
CA VAL A 156 2.89 21.08 -4.90
C VAL A 156 3.46 21.94 -3.77
N PRO A 157 4.79 22.04 -3.63
CA PRO A 157 5.38 23.03 -2.76
C PRO A 157 5.24 24.38 -3.51
N PHE A 158 5.09 25.50 -2.81
CA PHE A 158 5.00 26.85 -3.39
C PHE A 158 3.62 27.33 -3.90
N ALA A 159 2.54 27.11 -3.13
CA ALA A 159 1.39 28.01 -3.16
C ALA A 159 1.51 29.05 -2.03
N HIS A 160 2.47 29.98 -2.15
CA HIS A 160 2.53 31.31 -1.51
C HIS A 160 3.97 31.85 -1.65
N ILE A 161 4.33 32.28 -2.85
CA ILE A 161 5.14 33.49 -2.95
C ILE A 161 4.13 34.56 -3.31
N ASP A 162 3.63 35.27 -2.30
CA ASP A 162 2.93 36.52 -2.52
C ASP A 162 3.88 37.42 -3.33
N THR A 163 3.62 37.57 -4.63
CA THR A 163 4.11 38.70 -5.41
C THR A 163 3.39 39.96 -4.93
N ARG A 164 3.67 40.36 -3.69
CA ARG A 164 3.40 41.70 -3.19
C ARG A 164 4.74 42.43 -3.18
N ARG A 165 5.19 42.83 -4.38
CA ARG A 165 6.14 43.94 -4.53
C ARG A 165 5.38 45.11 -5.14
N ASP A 166 4.96 45.97 -4.22
CA ASP A 166 4.98 47.42 -4.33
C ASP A 166 4.52 48.03 -5.66
N THR A 167 3.21 48.29 -5.70
CA THR A 167 2.68 49.43 -6.43
C THR A 167 3.20 50.71 -5.77
N THR A 168 4.37 51.20 -6.19
CA THR A 168 4.78 52.57 -5.91
C THR A 168 4.20 53.46 -7.02
N PRO A 169 3.30 54.41 -6.72
CA PRO A 169 2.82 55.35 -7.73
C PRO A 169 3.96 56.29 -8.10
N SER A 170 4.44 56.20 -9.34
CA SER A 170 5.44 57.12 -9.87
C SER A 170 4.82 58.51 -10.03
N ARG A 171 5.03 59.36 -9.02
CA ARG A 171 4.78 60.81 -9.09
C ARG A 171 6.08 61.47 -9.52
N LEU A 172 6.18 61.83 -10.80
CA LEU A 172 7.15 62.79 -11.33
C LEU A 172 6.31 63.79 -12.14
N GLN A 173 5.77 64.83 -11.49
CA GLN A 173 6.33 66.19 -11.46
C GLN A 173 6.73 66.70 -12.87
N GLU A 174 5.77 67.37 -13.51
CA GLU A 174 6.01 68.32 -14.58
C GLU A 174 6.94 69.45 -14.09
N PRO A 175 7.98 69.82 -14.84
CA PRO A 175 8.63 71.10 -14.64
C PRO A 175 7.89 72.17 -15.45
N GLN A 176 7.27 73.10 -14.73
CA GLN A 176 6.77 74.36 -15.27
C GLN A 176 7.92 75.38 -15.44
N GLN A 177 7.82 76.16 -16.52
CA GLN A 177 8.40 77.50 -16.78
C GLN A 177 9.81 77.61 -17.38
N ARG A 178 9.90 78.15 -18.61
CA ARG A 178 9.83 79.60 -18.87
C ARG A 178 9.21 79.89 -20.23
#